data_AF-A0A926C562-F1
#
_entry.id   AF-A0A926C562-F1
#
_cell.length_a   1.000
_cell.length_b   1.000
_cell.length_c   1.000
_cell.angle_alpha   90.00
_cell.angle_beta   90.00
_cell.angle_gamma   90.00
#
_symmetry.space_group_name_H-M   'P 1'
#
loop_
_entity.id
_entity.type
_entity.pdbx_description
1 polymer ?
#
loop_
_entity_poly.entity_id
_entity_poly.type
_entity_poly.pdbx_seq_one_letter_code
_entity_poly.pdbx_strand_id
1 'polypeptide(L)'
;MDVIQLIIPASDQRRLIQGSTYKSWTFQRTEVDIDVFTLPFKIRPAQAQLPPQLNSNFNAAVYVGRRIDLYNYRWKSVTPTFDVRRLQSRGFGYGLFAGIGSVSINEFVTRSPIGIEYEGVVLNAGIATIYDARIFNIGLALGVDQLLDRNRQRWIYQQKPWFGVLFGLNLN
;
A
#
# COMPACT_ATOMS: atom_id res chain seq x y z
N MET A 1 -3.33 -19.20 -39.75
CA MET A 1 -2.67 -18.41 -38.69
C MET A 1 -3.78 -17.75 -37.90
N ASP A 2 -3.75 -17.86 -36.57
CA ASP A 2 -4.79 -17.28 -35.74
C ASP A 2 -4.66 -15.74 -35.71
N VAL A 3 -5.81 -15.08 -35.53
CA VAL A 3 -5.89 -13.62 -35.48
C VAL A 3 -6.56 -13.24 -34.17
N ILE A 4 -5.89 -12.39 -33.41
CA ILE A 4 -6.42 -11.83 -32.17
C ILE A 4 -6.83 -10.39 -32.46
N GLN A 5 -8.09 -10.07 -32.16
CA GLN A 5 -8.61 -8.71 -32.22
C GLN A 5 -8.49 -8.06 -30.84
N LEU A 6 -7.63 -7.05 -30.73
CA LEU A 6 -7.58 -6.19 -29.56
C LEU A 6 -8.51 -4.99 -29.77
N ILE A 7 -9.26 -4.65 -28.74
CA ILE A 7 -10.08 -3.45 -28.68
C ILE A 7 -9.42 -2.52 -27.66
N ILE A 8 -9.00 -1.33 -28.10
CA ILE A 8 -8.46 -0.28 -27.23
C ILE A 8 -9.64 0.55 -26.72
N PRO A 9 -10.04 0.44 -25.44
CA PRO A 9 -11.29 1.04 -24.96
C PRO A 9 -11.30 2.57 -25.06
N ALA A 10 -10.12 3.20 -24.91
CA ALA A 10 -9.99 4.65 -24.91
C ALA A 10 -10.17 5.30 -26.30
N SER A 11 -10.01 4.55 -27.39
CA SER A 11 -10.03 5.08 -28.75
C SER A 11 -10.92 4.30 -29.71
N ASP A 12 -11.62 3.26 -29.20
CA ASP A 12 -12.32 2.22 -29.98
C ASP A 12 -11.50 1.65 -31.16
N GLN A 13 -10.18 1.76 -31.06
CA GLN A 13 -9.31 1.25 -32.10
C GLN A 13 -9.22 -0.26 -32.01
N ARG A 14 -9.48 -0.89 -33.16
CA ARG A 14 -9.40 -2.34 -33.33
C ARG A 14 -8.07 -2.66 -33.96
N ARG A 15 -7.24 -3.42 -33.24
CA ARG A 15 -5.93 -3.87 -33.75
C ARG A 15 -5.96 -5.38 -33.93
N LEU A 16 -5.77 -5.82 -35.17
CA LEU A 16 -5.58 -7.23 -35.47
C LEU A 16 -4.10 -7.56 -35.29
N ILE A 17 -3.80 -8.52 -34.43
CA ILE A 17 -2.45 -9.05 -34.24
C ILE A 17 -2.43 -10.49 -34.76
N GLN A 18 -1.51 -10.76 -35.67
CA GLN A 18 -1.24 -12.12 -36.12
C GLN A 18 -0.39 -12.82 -35.05
N GLY A 19 -0.91 -13.90 -34.49
CA GLY A 19 -0.24 -14.66 -33.43
C GLY A 19 -1.06 -15.86 -32.99
N SER A 20 -0.40 -16.94 -32.58
CA SER A 20 -1.08 -18.16 -32.12
C SER A 20 -1.96 -17.89 -30.89
N THR A 21 -3.22 -18.35 -30.94
CA THR A 21 -4.20 -18.23 -29.83
C THR A 21 -3.71 -18.91 -28.55
N TYR A 22 -2.81 -19.89 -28.69
CA TYR A 22 -2.26 -20.69 -27.59
C TYR A 22 -1.04 -20.05 -26.91
N LYS A 23 -0.59 -18.87 -27.37
CA LYS A 23 0.50 -18.14 -26.72
C LYS A 23 0.00 -17.42 -25.47
N SER A 24 0.84 -17.34 -24.44
CA SER A 24 0.54 -16.53 -23.25
C SER A 24 0.64 -15.04 -23.60
N TRP A 25 -0.36 -14.26 -23.20
CA TRP A 25 -0.41 -12.81 -23.41
C TRP A 25 -0.40 -12.08 -22.07
N THR A 26 0.44 -11.05 -21.99
CA THR A 26 0.52 -10.15 -20.83
C THR A 26 0.02 -8.77 -21.25
N PHE A 27 -0.98 -8.27 -20.54
CA PHE A 27 -1.51 -6.92 -20.71
C PHE A 27 -1.16 -6.08 -19.49
N GLN A 28 -0.87 -4.80 -19.72
CA GLN A 28 -0.59 -3.83 -18.67
C GLN A 28 -1.66 -2.73 -18.72
N ARG A 29 -2.24 -2.41 -17.57
CA ARG A 29 -3.10 -1.25 -17.37
C ARG A 29 -2.49 -0.37 -16.29
N THR A 30 -2.59 0.95 -16.45
CA THR A 30 -2.16 1.90 -15.43
C THR A 30 -3.29 2.85 -15.13
N GLU A 31 -3.61 3.02 -13.85
CA GLU A 31 -4.72 3.85 -13.39
C GLU A 31 -4.38 4.61 -12.11
N VAL A 32 -5.17 5.65 -11.83
CA VAL A 32 -5.12 6.37 -10.55
C VAL A 32 -5.90 5.54 -9.54
N ASP A 33 -5.32 5.35 -8.37
CA ASP A 33 -5.86 4.51 -7.31
C ASP A 33 -6.01 5.33 -6.03
N ILE A 34 -7.17 5.23 -5.40
CA ILE A 34 -7.50 5.92 -4.15
C ILE A 34 -8.06 4.88 -3.18
N ASP A 35 -7.32 4.66 -2.10
CA ASP A 35 -7.63 3.61 -1.13
C ASP A 35 -7.61 4.15 0.30
N VAL A 36 -8.28 3.42 1.19
CA VAL A 36 -8.16 3.61 2.64
C VAL A 36 -7.49 2.38 3.22
N PHE A 37 -6.44 2.59 4.02
CA PHE A 37 -5.74 1.50 4.68
C PHE A 37 -5.46 1.80 6.14
N THR A 38 -5.14 0.72 6.86
CA THR A 38 -4.62 0.80 8.22
C THR A 38 -3.12 0.51 8.24
N LEU A 39 -2.43 1.07 9.23
CA LEU A 39 -1.01 0.81 9.48
C LEU A 39 -0.89 0.08 10.82
N PRO A 40 -1.18 -1.24 10.87
CA PRO A 40 -1.18 -1.98 12.12
C PRO A 40 0.20 -2.02 12.78
N PHE A 41 1.28 -1.85 12.02
CA PHE A 41 2.64 -1.87 12.54
C PHE A 41 3.45 -0.70 12.01
N LYS A 42 4.06 0.05 12.92
CA LYS A 42 5.06 1.08 12.62
C LYS A 42 6.34 0.80 13.39
N ILE A 43 7.47 0.77 12.70
CA ILE A 43 8.81 0.71 13.25
C ILE A 43 9.40 2.12 13.21
N ARG A 44 9.68 2.67 14.39
CA ARG A 44 10.42 3.92 14.56
C ARG A 44 11.89 3.60 14.81
N PRO A 45 12.82 4.14 14.00
CA PRO A 45 14.24 4.00 14.26
C PRO A 45 14.63 4.53 15.64
N ALA A 46 15.76 4.05 16.18
CA ALA A 46 16.28 4.51 17.46
C ALA A 46 16.36 6.04 17.53
N GLN A 47 15.92 6.61 18.66
CA GLN A 47 16.09 8.03 18.94
C GLN A 47 16.53 8.28 20.37
N ALA A 48 17.45 9.24 20.51
CA ALA A 48 18.13 9.53 21.77
C ALA A 48 18.74 8.25 22.37
N GLN A 49 18.28 7.85 23.56
CA GLN A 49 18.75 6.67 24.29
C GLN A 49 17.80 5.46 24.12
N LEU A 50 16.76 5.59 23.30
CA LEU A 50 15.78 4.53 23.09
C LEU A 50 16.14 3.65 21.89
N PRO A 51 16.01 2.32 22.03
CA PRO A 51 16.16 1.41 20.91
C PRO A 51 15.02 1.61 19.89
N PRO A 52 15.12 1.03 18.68
CA PRO A 52 14.02 1.03 17.72
C PRO A 52 12.73 0.50 18.34
N GLN A 53 11.60 1.13 18.05
CA GLN A 53 10.31 0.79 18.62
C GLN A 53 9.36 0.27 17.56
N LEU A 54 8.76 -0.89 17.82
CA LEU A 54 7.60 -1.40 17.09
C LEU A 54 6.33 -0.95 17.82
N ASN A 55 5.46 -0.23 17.11
CA ASN A 55 4.21 0.30 17.63
C ASN A 55 3.02 -0.27 16.86
N SER A 56 1.95 -0.62 17.60
CA SER A 56 0.70 -1.17 17.06
C SER A 56 -0.52 -0.35 17.45
N ASN A 57 -0.35 0.98 17.53
CA ASN A 57 -1.40 1.93 17.87
C ASN A 57 -2.39 2.11 16.71
N PHE A 58 -3.54 2.74 17.00
CA PHE A 58 -4.54 3.06 15.98
C PHE A 58 -3.94 3.91 14.87
N ASN A 59 -4.12 3.52 13.60
CA ASN A 59 -3.69 4.30 12.45
C ASN A 59 -4.61 4.01 11.26
N ALA A 60 -5.13 5.08 10.65
CA ALA A 60 -5.93 5.03 9.45
C ALA A 60 -5.47 6.15 8.50
N ALA A 61 -5.29 5.83 7.22
CA ALA A 61 -4.82 6.78 6.23
C ALA A 61 -5.55 6.61 4.90
N VAL A 62 -5.64 7.72 4.18
CA VAL A 62 -6.08 7.77 2.79
C VAL A 62 -4.85 7.79 1.91
N TYR A 63 -4.89 7.01 0.84
CA TYR A 63 -3.86 6.86 -0.15
C TYR A 63 -4.32 7.40 -1.49
N VAL A 64 -3.40 8.05 -2.20
CA VAL A 64 -3.59 8.47 -3.58
C VAL A 64 -2.32 8.17 -4.36
N GLY A 65 -2.44 7.38 -5.43
CA GLY A 65 -1.29 6.95 -6.19
C GLY A 65 -1.63 6.46 -7.59
N ARG A 66 -0.65 5.79 -8.19
CA ARG A 66 -0.82 5.07 -9.45
C ARG A 66 -0.72 3.58 -9.19
N ARG A 67 -1.59 2.81 -9.82
CA ARG A 67 -1.56 1.35 -9.85
C ARG A 67 -1.21 0.85 -11.25
N ILE A 68 -0.37 -0.17 -11.30
CA ILE A 68 0.01 -0.91 -12.50
C ILE A 68 -0.52 -2.32 -12.34
N ASP A 69 -1.49 -2.69 -13.18
CA ASP A 69 -2.09 -4.01 -13.19
C ASP A 69 -1.56 -4.82 -14.37
N LEU A 70 -0.99 -5.98 -14.06
CA LEU A 70 -0.46 -6.94 -15.01
C LEU A 70 -1.42 -8.13 -15.12
N TYR A 71 -2.03 -8.27 -16.28
CA TYR A 71 -2.97 -9.35 -16.60
C TYR A 71 -2.26 -10.40 -17.45
N ASN A 72 -2.09 -11.59 -16.89
CA ASN A 72 -1.53 -12.74 -17.60
C ASN A 72 -2.63 -13.72 -17.97
N TYR A 73 -2.81 -13.96 -19.26
CA TYR A 73 -3.61 -15.07 -19.76
C TYR A 73 -2.74 -16.32 -19.87
N ARG A 74 -2.99 -17.28 -18.98
CA ARG A 74 -2.33 -18.60 -19.03
C ARG A 74 -3.35 -19.69 -19.31
N TRP A 75 -2.96 -20.64 -20.14
CA TRP A 75 -3.67 -21.88 -20.36
C TRP A 75 -3.29 -22.86 -19.25
N LYS A 76 -4.28 -23.45 -18.58
CA LYS A 76 -4.07 -24.54 -17.62
C LYS A 76 -4.85 -25.76 -18.11
N SER A 77 -4.13 -26.85 -18.35
CA SER A 77 -4.76 -28.15 -18.61
C SER A 77 -5.45 -28.64 -17.34
N VAL A 78 -6.77 -28.83 -17.42
CA VAL A 78 -7.60 -29.33 -16.31
C VAL A 78 -7.90 -30.81 -16.47
N THR A 79 -7.87 -31.31 -17.70
CA THR A 79 -7.91 -32.73 -18.05
C THR A 79 -7.04 -32.95 -19.31
N PRO A 80 -6.62 -34.19 -19.62
CA PRO A 80 -5.81 -34.50 -20.82
C PRO A 80 -6.42 -33.99 -22.14
N THR A 81 -7.72 -33.71 -22.13
CA THR A 81 -8.53 -33.29 -23.28
C THR A 81 -9.01 -31.83 -23.22
N PHE A 82 -8.85 -31.13 -22.09
CA PHE A 82 -9.41 -29.79 -21.92
C PHE A 82 -8.44 -28.82 -21.21
N ASP A 83 -8.14 -27.73 -21.89
CA ASP A 83 -7.45 -26.57 -21.33
C ASP A 83 -8.44 -25.46 -21.01
N VAL A 84 -8.35 -24.89 -19.80
CA VAL A 84 -9.11 -23.70 -19.41
C VAL A 84 -8.21 -22.49 -19.30
N ARG A 85 -8.77 -21.34 -19.68
CA ARG A 85 -8.09 -20.05 -19.66
C ARG A 85 -8.23 -19.44 -18.26
N ARG A 86 -7.10 -19.27 -17.54
CA ARG A 86 -7.08 -18.60 -16.24
C ARG A 86 -6.47 -17.21 -16.38
N LEU A 87 -7.26 -16.19 -16.06
CA LEU A 87 -6.77 -14.82 -15.90
C LEU A 87 -6.12 -14.69 -14.52
N GLN A 88 -4.84 -14.34 -14.49
CA GLN A 88 -4.13 -13.95 -13.28
C GLN A 88 -3.80 -12.46 -13.37
N SER A 89 -4.43 -11.64 -12.52
CA SER A 89 -4.07 -10.25 -12.29
C SER A 89 -3.08 -10.15 -11.13
N ARG A 90 -2.14 -9.22 -11.24
CA ARG A 90 -1.29 -8.74 -10.15
C ARG A 90 -1.23 -7.23 -10.23
N GLY A 91 -1.52 -6.55 -9.12
CA GLY A 91 -1.48 -5.09 -9.02
C GLY A 91 -0.29 -4.62 -8.21
N PHE A 92 0.40 -3.59 -8.69
CA PHE A 92 1.43 -2.87 -7.93
C PHE A 92 1.11 -1.38 -7.91
N GLY A 93 0.93 -0.82 -6.72
CA GLY A 93 0.65 0.58 -6.47
C GLY A 93 1.84 1.32 -5.86
N TYR A 94 2.01 2.59 -6.20
CA TYR A 94 2.88 3.52 -5.48
C TYR A 94 2.25 4.91 -5.43
N GLY A 95 2.41 5.61 -4.31
CA GLY A 95 1.73 6.88 -4.11
C GLY A 95 2.04 7.55 -2.78
N LEU A 96 1.25 8.59 -2.49
CA LEU A 96 1.28 9.35 -1.25
C LEU A 96 0.14 8.90 -0.35
N PHE A 97 0.34 9.07 0.96
CA PHE A 97 -0.74 8.90 1.92
C PHE A 97 -0.72 10.02 2.97
N ALA A 98 -1.90 10.28 3.52
CA ALA A 98 -2.07 11.13 4.69
C ALA A 98 -3.20 10.57 5.57
N GLY A 99 -3.06 10.68 6.87
CA GLY A 99 -3.96 10.05 7.81
C GLY A 99 -3.81 10.54 9.24
N ILE A 100 -4.52 9.82 10.10
CA ILE A 100 -4.52 10.05 11.54
C ILE A 100 -4.07 8.78 12.26
N GLY A 101 -3.55 8.96 13.46
CA GLY A 101 -3.24 7.83 14.34
C GLY A 101 -3.11 8.25 15.78
N SER A 102 -2.82 7.29 16.64
CA SER A 102 -2.45 7.53 18.03
C SER A 102 -1.01 7.13 18.30
N VAL A 103 -0.43 7.74 19.33
CA VAL A 103 0.88 7.38 19.86
C VAL A 103 0.90 7.54 21.36
N SER A 104 1.53 6.59 22.05
CA SER A 104 1.75 6.67 23.49
C SER A 104 2.78 7.77 23.79
N ILE A 105 2.39 8.73 24.63
CA ILE A 105 3.21 9.82 25.11
C ILE A 105 3.48 9.58 26.59
N ASN A 106 4.77 9.48 26.96
CA ASN A 106 5.24 9.28 28.32
C ASN A 106 6.62 9.93 28.51
N GLU A 107 7.19 9.77 29.71
CA GLU A 107 8.47 10.39 30.10
C GLU A 107 9.67 9.86 29.31
N PHE A 108 9.60 8.64 28.76
CA PHE A 108 10.70 8.05 27.98
C PHE A 108 10.76 8.59 26.56
N VAL A 109 9.59 8.88 25.95
CA VAL A 109 9.51 9.39 24.57
C VAL A 109 9.43 10.93 24.51
N THR A 110 9.64 11.61 25.64
CA THR A 110 9.67 13.07 25.72
C THR A 110 10.99 13.55 26.32
N ARG A 111 11.49 14.71 25.86
CA ARG A 111 12.77 15.28 26.34
C ARG A 111 12.71 15.82 27.77
N SER A 112 11.52 15.90 28.36
CA SER A 112 11.33 16.41 29.71
C SER A 112 10.21 15.61 30.36
N PRO A 113 10.36 15.19 31.63
CA PRO A 113 9.32 14.48 32.35
C PRO A 113 8.02 15.31 32.35
N ILE A 114 6.94 14.68 31.90
CA ILE A 114 5.61 15.30 31.86
C ILE A 114 4.73 14.81 33.01
N GLY A 115 5.15 13.80 33.79
CA GLY A 115 4.42 13.26 34.93
C GLY A 115 3.09 12.57 34.59
N ILE A 116 2.80 12.41 33.29
CA ILE A 116 1.56 11.86 32.77
C ILE A 116 1.86 10.93 31.58
N GLU A 117 1.05 9.88 31.44
CA GLU A 117 1.06 8.99 30.29
C GLU A 117 -0.31 8.99 29.63
N TYR A 118 -0.35 9.16 28.30
CA TYR A 118 -1.59 9.23 27.54
C TYR A 118 -1.37 8.88 26.06
N GLU A 119 -2.46 8.62 25.32
CA GLU A 119 -2.43 8.46 23.86
C GLU A 119 -2.67 9.82 23.19
N GLY A 120 -1.67 10.32 22.48
CA GLY A 120 -1.74 11.55 21.70
C GLY A 120 -2.19 11.29 20.27
N VAL A 121 -2.96 12.22 19.69
CA VAL A 121 -3.38 12.16 18.28
C VAL A 121 -2.27 12.71 17.38
N VAL A 122 -1.91 11.95 16.35
CA VAL A 122 -0.93 12.35 15.33
C VAL A 122 -1.59 12.47 13.97
N LEU A 123 -1.13 13.45 13.19
CA LEU A 123 -1.25 13.40 11.74
C LEU A 123 -0.06 12.62 11.19
N ASN A 124 -0.31 11.73 10.26
CA ASN A 124 0.74 10.99 9.57
C ASN A 124 0.66 11.25 8.08
N ALA A 125 1.81 11.30 7.43
CA ALA A 125 1.90 11.49 5.99
C ALA A 125 3.18 10.84 5.45
N GLY A 126 3.17 10.42 4.20
CA GLY A 126 4.32 9.78 3.60
C GLY A 126 4.07 9.20 2.22
N ILE A 127 4.93 8.26 1.85
CA ILE A 127 4.86 7.48 0.62
C ILE A 127 4.57 6.02 0.94
N ALA A 128 3.83 5.35 0.06
CA ALA A 128 3.50 3.95 0.22
C ALA A 128 3.62 3.20 -1.11
N THR A 129 3.98 1.92 -1.01
CA THR A 129 3.87 0.94 -2.10
C THR A 129 2.90 -0.14 -1.68
N ILE A 130 2.02 -0.54 -2.58
CA ILE A 130 0.95 -1.51 -2.32
C ILE A 130 1.07 -2.65 -3.32
N TYR A 131 0.92 -3.88 -2.84
CA TYR A 131 0.84 -5.07 -3.66
C TYR A 131 -0.50 -5.76 -3.43
N ASP A 132 -1.23 -5.97 -4.53
CA ASP A 132 -2.52 -6.66 -4.50
C ASP A 132 -2.31 -8.19 -4.49
N ALA A 133 -2.65 -8.80 -3.36
CA ALA A 133 -2.61 -10.24 -3.13
C ALA A 133 -4.01 -10.87 -3.21
N ARG A 134 -4.83 -10.43 -4.17
CA ARG A 134 -6.12 -11.02 -4.61
C ARG A 134 -7.28 -10.87 -3.63
N ILE A 135 -7.08 -11.09 -2.33
CA ILE A 135 -8.11 -10.99 -1.28
C ILE A 135 -7.78 -9.85 -0.29
N PHE A 136 -6.51 -9.44 -0.21
CA PHE A 136 -6.05 -8.35 0.64
C PHE A 136 -4.92 -7.59 -0.04
N ASN A 137 -4.75 -6.32 0.35
CA ASN A 137 -3.67 -5.46 -0.08
C ASN A 137 -2.65 -5.34 1.06
N ILE A 138 -1.41 -5.73 0.79
CA ILE A 138 -0.27 -5.52 1.71
C ILE A 138 0.69 -4.56 1.06
N GLY A 139 1.36 -3.76 1.87
CA GLY A 139 2.41 -2.92 1.36
C GLY A 139 3.34 -2.38 2.42
N LEU A 140 4.20 -1.47 1.99
CA LEU A 140 5.17 -0.80 2.83
C LEU A 140 4.93 0.70 2.76
N ALA A 141 5.07 1.35 3.92
CA ALA A 141 4.97 2.79 4.06
C ALA A 141 6.25 3.37 4.66
N LEU A 142 6.65 4.53 4.17
CA LEU A 142 7.65 5.39 4.80
C LEU A 142 6.96 6.72 5.05
N GLY A 143 6.88 7.12 6.32
CA GLY A 143 6.16 8.33 6.69
C GLY A 143 6.78 9.07 7.86
N VAL A 144 6.15 10.18 8.21
CA VAL A 144 6.44 10.99 9.39
C VAL A 144 5.17 11.19 10.18
N ASP A 145 5.30 11.33 11.49
CA ASP A 145 4.19 11.63 12.39
C ASP A 145 4.36 13.05 12.96
N GLN A 146 3.24 13.76 13.09
CA GLN A 146 3.15 15.09 13.68
C GLN A 146 2.11 15.06 14.80
N LEU A 147 2.58 15.18 16.05
CA LEU A 147 1.72 15.25 17.22
C LEU A 147 0.93 16.55 17.23
N LEU A 148 -0.38 16.46 17.50
CA LEU A 148 -1.31 17.59 17.45
C LEU A 148 -1.49 18.31 18.80
N ASP A 149 -0.92 17.77 19.88
CA ASP A 149 -1.06 18.31 21.21
C ASP A 149 0.07 19.30 21.60
N ARG A 150 0.04 19.75 22.86
CA ARG A 150 1.00 20.72 23.42
C ARG A 150 2.41 20.12 23.60
N ASN A 151 2.53 18.80 23.73
CA ASN A 151 3.79 18.11 23.96
C ASN A 151 4.57 17.82 22.66
N ARG A 152 4.04 18.21 21.48
CA ARG A 152 4.69 18.04 20.16
C ARG A 152 6.15 18.53 20.10
N GLN A 153 6.49 19.58 20.83
CA GLN A 153 7.86 20.13 20.86
C GLN A 153 8.82 19.30 21.71
N ARG A 154 8.29 18.52 22.66
CA ARG A 154 9.05 17.68 23.58
C ARG A 154 9.15 16.24 23.10
N TRP A 155 8.24 15.80 22.23
CA TRP A 155 8.20 14.46 21.69
C TRP A 155 9.41 14.16 20.77
N ILE A 156 10.16 13.10 21.08
CA ILE A 156 11.42 12.80 20.38
C ILE A 156 11.23 12.33 18.93
N TYR A 157 10.05 11.77 18.62
CA TYR A 157 9.70 11.26 17.29
C TYR A 157 8.95 12.26 16.42
N GLN A 158 8.79 13.51 16.89
CA GLN A 158 8.16 14.58 16.12
C GLN A 158 8.85 14.75 14.76
N GLN A 159 8.09 14.58 13.66
CA GLN A 159 8.56 14.67 12.27
C GLN A 159 9.75 13.75 11.97
N LYS A 160 9.92 12.67 12.73
CA LYS A 160 10.94 11.66 12.45
C LYS A 160 10.36 10.58 11.53
N PRO A 161 11.19 10.04 10.61
CA PRO A 161 10.74 9.01 9.71
C PRO A 161 10.46 7.70 10.46
N TRP A 162 9.48 6.95 9.97
CA TRP A 162 9.12 5.61 10.43
C TRP A 162 8.80 4.72 9.23
N PHE A 163 8.98 3.41 9.40
CA PHE A 163 8.61 2.39 8.42
C PHE A 163 7.35 1.69 8.89
N GLY A 164 6.38 1.46 8.01
CA GLY A 164 5.15 0.78 8.37
C GLY A 164 4.77 -0.30 7.38
N VAL A 165 3.98 -1.24 7.87
CA VAL A 165 3.27 -2.20 7.03
C VAL A 165 1.86 -1.70 6.89
N LEU A 166 1.37 -1.57 5.67
CA LEU A 166 -0.02 -1.23 5.39
C LEU A 166 -0.83 -2.49 5.14
N PHE A 167 -2.05 -2.47 5.64
CA PHE A 167 -3.03 -3.53 5.43
C PHE A 167 -4.36 -2.89 4.99
N GLY A 168 -4.78 -3.23 3.78
CA GLY A 168 -6.05 -2.81 3.20
C GLY A 168 -6.89 -4.03 2.86
N LEU A 169 -8.19 -3.95 3.14
CA LEU A 169 -9.15 -4.90 2.59
C LEU A 169 -9.57 -4.42 1.21
N ASN A 170 -9.48 -5.31 0.22
CA ASN A 170 -10.03 -5.02 -1.09
C ASN A 170 -11.56 -5.16 -0.98
N LEU A 171 -12.29 -4.05 -1.10
CA LEU A 171 -13.76 -4.01 -0.97
C LEU A 171 -14.50 -4.24 -2.30
N ASN A 172 -13.79 -4.68 -3.34
CA ASN A 172 -14.33 -4.88 -4.69
C ASN A 172 -14.96 -6.27 -4.88
#